data_AF-A0A958XZQ9-F1
#
_entry.id   AF-A0A958XZQ9-F1
#
_cell.length_a   1.000
_cell.length_b   1.000
_cell.length_c   1.000
_cell.angle_alpha   90.00
_cell.angle_beta   90.00
_cell.angle_gamma   90.00
#
_symmetry.space_group_name_H-M   'P 1'
#
loop_
_entity.id
_entity.type
_entity.pdbx_description
1 polymer ?
#
loop_
_entity_poly.entity_id
_entity_poly.type
_entity_poly.pdbx_seq_one_letter_code
_entity_poly.pdbx_strand_id
1 'polypeptide(L)'
;MSKEKKDKNFIKKPIYDGGPRALKAFIHENLRYPEAALEEKVEGTVVLKYAIDHKGNVVDTRVISGLGHGCDEEAIRLTRLLKFEVPKTRGVKVLFHRDIKIHFRLPKQKARKVNAPATGMQYSYTVTATKKEPSKETPEGEKGGGYSYTISF
;
A
#
# COMPACT_ATOMS: atom_id res chain seq x y z
N MET A 1 40.80 16.42 29.00
CA MET A 1 39.79 17.29 28.37
C MET A 1 39.09 16.50 27.26
N SER A 2 37.95 15.90 27.56
CA SER A 2 37.21 15.02 26.65
C SER A 2 36.59 15.84 25.50
N LYS A 3 36.91 15.49 24.24
CA LYS A 3 36.22 16.05 23.07
C LYS A 3 34.77 15.58 23.10
N GLU A 4 33.87 16.50 23.40
CA GLU A 4 32.42 16.32 23.29
C GLU A 4 32.09 15.85 21.85
N LYS A 5 31.60 14.62 21.72
CA LYS A 5 31.20 14.04 20.44
C LYS A 5 29.98 14.81 19.95
N LYS A 6 30.21 15.84 19.13
CA LYS A 6 29.18 16.58 18.38
C LYS A 6 28.16 15.57 17.81
N ASP A 7 26.89 15.74 18.17
CA ASP A 7 25.81 14.85 17.79
C ASP A 7 25.82 14.60 16.28
N LYS A 8 26.03 13.34 15.86
CA LYS A 8 26.12 12.96 14.43
C LYS A 8 24.82 13.20 13.65
N ASN A 9 23.71 13.52 14.31
CA ASN A 9 22.40 13.77 13.72
C ASN A 9 21.92 15.21 14.00
N PHE A 10 22.65 16.20 13.48
CA PHE A 10 22.22 17.61 13.54
C PHE A 10 20.96 17.87 12.70
N ILE A 11 20.77 17.15 11.59
CA ILE A 11 19.63 17.30 10.67
C ILE A 11 18.69 16.11 10.86
N LYS A 12 17.51 16.39 11.40
CA LYS A 12 16.43 15.40 11.51
C LYS A 12 15.61 15.39 10.22
N LYS A 13 15.18 14.21 9.78
CA LYS A 13 14.42 14.02 8.54
C LYS A 13 12.97 14.48 8.71
N PRO A 14 12.32 14.98 7.65
CA PRO A 14 10.89 15.28 7.67
C PRO A 14 10.06 13.99 7.76
N ILE A 15 9.03 14.00 8.60
CA ILE A 15 8.14 12.87 8.84
C ILE A 15 6.73 13.31 8.45
N TYR A 16 5.97 12.44 7.79
CA TYR A 16 4.55 12.70 7.54
C TYR A 16 3.76 12.41 8.81
N ASP A 17 2.72 13.20 9.09
CA ASP A 17 1.89 12.97 10.27
C ASP A 17 1.19 11.60 10.19
N GLY A 18 1.29 10.80 11.26
CA GLY A 18 0.87 9.39 11.23
C GLY A 18 1.80 8.44 10.44
N GLY A 19 2.96 8.93 10.01
CA GLY A 19 4.03 8.13 9.41
C GLY A 19 3.77 7.64 7.98
N PRO A 20 4.55 6.66 7.50
CA PRO A 20 4.48 6.22 6.11
C PRO A 20 3.19 5.47 5.75
N ARG A 21 2.50 4.90 6.75
CA ARG A 21 1.21 4.22 6.54
C ARG A 21 0.09 5.23 6.28
N ALA A 22 0.01 6.28 7.09
CA ALA A 22 -0.95 7.37 6.92
C ALA A 22 -0.75 8.07 5.56
N LEU A 23 0.50 8.28 5.15
CA LEU A 23 0.81 8.84 3.83
C LEU A 23 0.21 8.00 2.69
N LYS A 24 0.40 6.67 2.75
CA LYS A 24 -0.14 5.76 1.74
C LYS A 24 -1.66 5.73 1.75
N ALA A 25 -2.28 5.75 2.93
CA ALA A 25 -3.74 5.80 3.08
C ALA A 25 -4.29 7.09 2.49
N PHE A 26 -3.72 8.25 2.85
CA PHE A 26 -4.09 9.55 2.31
C PHE A 26 -4.04 9.58 0.79
N ILE A 27 -2.97 9.06 0.20
CA ILE A 27 -2.85 8.96 -1.26
C ILE A 27 -3.97 8.09 -1.81
N HIS A 28 -4.22 6.92 -1.24
CA HIS A 28 -5.27 6.03 -1.74
C HIS A 28 -6.68 6.65 -1.65
N GLU A 29 -6.98 7.36 -0.57
CA GLU A 29 -8.28 7.98 -0.33
C GLU A 29 -8.51 9.24 -1.19
N ASN A 30 -7.46 10.01 -1.47
CA ASN A 30 -7.56 11.25 -2.24
C ASN A 30 -7.26 11.08 -3.73
N LEU A 31 -6.78 9.90 -4.13
CA LEU A 31 -6.45 9.59 -5.53
C LEU A 31 -7.72 9.51 -6.36
N ARG A 32 -7.78 10.40 -7.35
CA ARG A 32 -8.83 10.40 -8.37
C ARG A 32 -8.22 9.84 -9.63
N TYR A 33 -8.87 8.82 -10.18
CA TYR A 33 -8.45 8.25 -11.46
C TYR A 33 -8.99 9.13 -12.59
N PRO A 34 -8.13 9.68 -13.47
CA PRO A 34 -8.58 10.43 -14.64
C PRO A 34 -9.44 9.56 -15.57
N GLU A 35 -10.47 10.14 -16.19
CA GLU A 35 -11.34 9.41 -17.12
C GLU A 35 -10.55 8.86 -18.32
N ALA A 36 -9.66 9.66 -18.90
CA ALA A 36 -8.79 9.24 -20.00
C ALA A 36 -7.95 7.99 -19.67
N ALA A 37 -7.48 7.85 -18.42
CA ALA A 37 -6.72 6.69 -17.98
C ALA A 37 -7.63 5.47 -17.68
N LEU A 38 -8.90 5.69 -17.31
CA LEU A 38 -9.89 4.63 -17.12
C LEU A 38 -10.35 4.04 -18.46
N GLU A 39 -10.62 4.90 -19.44
CA GLU A 39 -11.04 4.50 -20.79
C GLU A 39 -9.98 3.64 -21.48
N GLU A 40 -8.72 4.09 -21.40
CA GLU A 40 -7.58 3.41 -22.01
C GLU A 40 -7.03 2.27 -21.13
N LYS A 41 -7.64 2.00 -19.96
CA LYS A 41 -7.23 0.97 -18.99
C LYS A 41 -5.73 1.03 -18.64
N VAL A 42 -5.21 2.24 -18.51
CA VAL A 42 -3.78 2.48 -18.23
C VAL A 42 -3.54 2.28 -16.75
N GLU A 43 -2.64 1.36 -16.39
CA GLU A 43 -2.24 1.09 -15.00
C GLU A 43 -0.73 1.15 -14.82
N GLY A 44 -0.28 1.50 -13.60
CA GLY A 44 1.13 1.46 -13.26
C GLY A 44 1.53 2.42 -12.15
N THR A 45 2.78 2.91 -12.19
CA THR A 45 3.36 3.71 -11.10
C THR A 45 3.96 5.01 -11.60
N VAL A 46 3.41 6.13 -11.15
CA VAL A 46 4.01 7.46 -11.38
C VAL A 46 5.06 7.70 -10.30
N VAL A 47 6.25 8.11 -10.72
CA VAL A 47 7.37 8.47 -9.82
C VAL A 47 7.62 9.95 -9.90
N LEU A 48 7.50 10.63 -8.77
CA LEU A 48 7.70 12.07 -8.63
C LEU A 48 8.87 12.35 -7.71
N LYS A 49 9.63 13.39 -8.04
CA LYS A 49 10.58 14.04 -7.15
C LYS A 49 9.95 15.33 -6.63
N TYR A 50 10.08 15.59 -5.35
CA TYR A 50 9.63 16.83 -4.75
C TYR A 50 10.58 17.26 -3.65
N ALA A 51 10.54 18.54 -3.33
CA ALA A 51 11.25 19.11 -2.21
C ALA A 51 10.27 19.46 -1.08
N ILE A 52 10.73 19.37 0.16
CA ILE A 52 9.98 19.79 1.35
C ILE A 52 10.71 20.99 1.94
N ASP A 53 10.00 22.11 2.05
CA ASP A 53 10.52 23.33 2.66
C ASP A 53 10.56 23.22 4.19
N HIS A 54 11.30 24.10 4.87
CA HIS A 54 11.42 24.16 6.33
C HIS A 54 10.07 24.28 7.09
N LYS A 55 9.01 24.73 6.41
CA LYS A 55 7.64 24.80 6.95
C LYS A 55 6.84 23.50 6.81
N GLY A 56 7.38 22.49 6.12
CA GLY A 56 6.68 21.25 5.84
C GLY A 56 5.82 21.24 4.58
N ASN A 57 5.85 22.31 3.80
CA ASN A 57 5.13 22.39 2.54
C ASN A 57 5.95 21.75 1.42
N VAL A 58 5.27 21.09 0.49
CA VAL A 58 5.90 20.54 -0.70
C VAL A 58 6.13 21.64 -1.74
N VAL A 59 7.35 21.73 -2.23
CA VAL A 59 7.85 22.68 -3.24
C VAL A 59 8.62 21.92 -4.33
N ASP A 60 8.84 22.54 -5.49
CA ASP A 60 9.58 21.96 -6.64
C ASP A 60 9.19 20.50 -6.97
N THR A 61 7.93 20.28 -7.35
CA THR A 61 7.44 18.95 -7.76
C THR A 61 7.76 18.69 -9.24
N ARG A 62 8.44 17.60 -9.54
CA ARG A 62 8.82 17.16 -10.90
C ARG A 62 8.49 15.69 -11.11
N VAL A 63 7.93 15.36 -12.27
CA VAL A 63 7.67 13.98 -12.68
C VAL A 63 8.99 13.39 -13.21
N ILE A 64 9.44 12.27 -12.63
CA ILE A 64 10.60 11.51 -13.13
C ILE A 64 10.13 10.46 -14.13
N SER A 65 9.08 9.74 -13.78
CA SER A 65 8.50 8.66 -14.57
C SER A 65 6.99 8.84 -14.56
N GLY A 66 6.43 9.21 -15.70
CA GLY A 66 5.01 9.45 -15.87
C GLY A 66 4.31 8.29 -16.57
N LEU A 67 2.98 8.25 -16.44
CA LEU A 67 2.13 7.34 -17.23
C LEU A 67 1.39 8.06 -18.35
N GLY A 68 1.30 9.39 -18.31
CA GLY A 68 0.43 10.15 -19.21
C GLY A 68 -1.06 9.99 -18.85
N HIS A 69 -1.94 10.32 -19.81
CA HIS A 69 -3.40 10.18 -19.69
C HIS A 69 -4.01 10.89 -18.46
N GLY A 70 -3.39 11.98 -18.00
CA GLY A 70 -3.80 12.75 -16.83
C GLY A 70 -3.33 12.19 -15.47
N CYS A 71 -2.70 11.02 -15.44
CA CYS A 71 -2.18 10.44 -14.19
C CYS A 71 -1.10 11.30 -13.56
N ASP A 72 -0.28 11.94 -14.39
CA ASP A 72 0.83 12.79 -13.94
C ASP A 72 0.34 14.05 -13.25
N GLU A 73 -0.71 14.67 -13.80
CA GLU A 73 -1.35 15.87 -13.26
C GLU A 73 -2.02 15.58 -11.92
N GLU A 74 -2.75 14.47 -11.81
CA GLU A 74 -3.34 14.03 -10.54
C GLU A 74 -2.26 13.70 -9.50
N ALA A 75 -1.16 13.07 -9.92
CA ALA A 75 -0.04 12.76 -9.05
C ALA A 75 0.66 14.03 -8.51
N ILE A 76 0.81 15.07 -9.35
CA ILE A 76 1.30 16.40 -8.94
C ILE A 76 0.32 17.04 -7.95
N ARG A 77 -0.99 17.01 -8.24
CA ARG A 77 -2.03 17.57 -7.36
C ARG A 77 -1.97 16.94 -5.96
N LEU A 78 -1.93 15.61 -5.88
CA LEU A 78 -1.83 14.88 -4.62
C LEU A 78 -0.58 15.27 -3.83
N THR A 79 0.56 15.35 -4.51
CA THR A 79 1.84 15.67 -3.88
C THR A 79 1.83 17.08 -3.28
N ARG A 80 1.16 18.04 -3.91
CA ARG A 80 1.02 19.42 -3.41
C ARG A 80 0.09 19.55 -2.20
N LEU A 81 -0.83 18.59 -2.00
CA LEU A 81 -1.71 18.54 -0.83
C LEU A 81 -1.02 17.97 0.40
N LEU A 82 0.12 17.30 0.25
CA LEU A 82 0.84 16.71 1.36
C LEU A 82 1.47 17.79 2.24
N LYS A 83 1.36 17.57 3.55
CA LYS A 83 2.02 18.39 4.56
C LYS A 83 2.87 17.50 5.45
N PHE A 84 4.12 17.89 5.65
CA PHE A 84 5.09 17.15 6.44
C PHE A 84 5.43 17.89 7.72
N GLU A 85 5.73 17.15 8.77
CA GLU A 85 6.33 17.70 9.97
C GLU A 85 7.85 17.77 9.78
N VAL A 86 8.37 19.00 9.79
CA VAL A 86 9.80 19.26 9.70
C VAL A 86 10.32 19.64 11.09
N PRO A 87 11.17 18.81 11.70
CA PRO A 87 11.77 19.13 12.99
C PRO A 87 12.66 20.36 12.88
N LYS A 88 12.50 21.30 13.82
CA LYS A 88 13.32 22.52 13.90
C LYS A 88 14.80 22.12 14.03
N THR A 89 15.56 22.42 12.98
CA THR A 89 17.03 22.29 12.99
C THR A 89 17.59 23.59 13.53
N ARG A 90 18.61 23.53 14.41
CA ARG A 90 19.21 24.64 15.21
C ARG A 90 19.55 25.91 14.38
N GLY A 91 18.55 26.66 13.92
CA GLY A 91 18.67 27.88 13.10
C GLY A 91 18.86 27.67 11.59
N VAL A 92 18.99 26.44 11.08
CA VAL A 92 19.28 26.19 9.65
C VAL A 92 17.99 25.81 8.90
N LYS A 93 17.69 26.58 7.84
CA LYS A 93 16.63 26.24 6.89
C LYS A 93 17.17 25.20 5.92
N VAL A 94 16.57 24.01 5.92
CA VAL A 94 16.98 22.89 5.06
C VAL A 94 15.83 22.54 4.13
N LEU A 95 16.16 22.33 2.85
CA LEU A 95 15.24 21.87 1.82
C LEU A 95 15.49 20.38 1.57
N PHE A 96 14.47 19.54 1.76
CA PHE A 96 14.61 18.08 1.67
C PHE A 96 14.06 17.55 0.36
N HIS A 97 14.92 16.99 -0.49
CA HIS A 97 14.49 16.32 -1.71
C HIS A 97 14.09 14.87 -1.41
N ARG A 98 12.91 14.46 -1.89
CA ARG A 98 12.38 13.10 -1.74
C ARG A 98 11.71 12.64 -3.02
N ASP A 99 11.64 11.33 -3.18
CA ASP A 99 10.84 10.67 -4.19
C ASP A 99 9.57 10.07 -3.57
N ILE A 100 8.49 10.04 -4.36
CA ILE A 100 7.26 9.33 -4.03
C ILE A 100 6.80 8.53 -5.24
N LYS A 101 6.32 7.33 -4.96
CA LYS A 101 5.75 6.41 -5.95
C LYS A 101 4.26 6.31 -5.70
N ILE A 102 3.47 6.72 -6.69
CA ILE A 102 2.00 6.68 -6.62
C ILE A 102 1.54 5.58 -7.57
N HIS A 103 0.85 4.59 -7.02
CA HIS A 103 0.35 3.45 -7.77
C HIS A 103 -1.06 3.71 -8.26
N PHE A 104 -1.24 3.76 -9.58
CA PHE A 104 -2.53 3.80 -10.25
C PHE A 104 -2.93 2.38 -10.59
N ARG A 105 -3.97 1.89 -9.92
CA ARG A 105 -4.54 0.56 -10.16
C ARG A 105 -5.97 0.71 -10.60
N LEU A 106 -6.34 0.04 -11.67
CA LEU A 106 -7.72 0.05 -12.13
C LEU A 106 -8.64 -0.49 -11.02
N PRO A 107 -9.75 0.21 -10.73
CA PRO A 107 -10.73 -0.31 -9.80
C PRO A 107 -11.29 -1.59 -10.39
N LYS A 108 -11.06 -2.73 -9.71
CA LYS A 108 -11.73 -3.98 -10.07
C LYS A 108 -13.23 -3.72 -9.99
N GLN A 109 -13.89 -3.73 -11.13
CA GLN A 109 -15.32 -3.55 -11.24
C GLN A 109 -15.96 -4.57 -10.28
N LYS A 110 -16.45 -4.11 -9.13
CA LYS A 110 -17.22 -4.98 -8.24
C LYS A 110 -18.41 -5.39 -9.08
N ALA A 111 -18.54 -6.69 -9.37
CA ALA A 111 -19.67 -7.23 -10.10
C ALA A 111 -20.95 -6.60 -9.51
N ARG A 112 -21.55 -5.72 -10.30
CA ARG A 112 -22.79 -5.02 -9.95
C ARG A 112 -23.76 -6.12 -9.54
N LYS A 113 -24.19 -6.15 -8.28
CA LYS A 113 -25.27 -7.04 -7.84
C LYS A 113 -26.52 -6.61 -8.60
N VAL A 114 -26.70 -7.18 -9.79
CA VAL A 114 -27.99 -7.18 -10.49
C VAL A 114 -28.83 -8.20 -9.74
N ASN A 115 -29.95 -7.76 -9.17
CA ASN A 115 -30.87 -8.62 -8.45
C ASN A 115 -31.34 -9.75 -9.38
N ALA A 116 -30.75 -10.94 -9.22
CA ALA A 116 -31.24 -12.17 -9.83
C ALA A 116 -32.30 -12.78 -8.89
N PRO A 117 -33.49 -13.16 -9.39
CA PRO A 117 -34.50 -13.83 -8.57
C PRO A 117 -33.97 -15.20 -8.10
N ALA A 118 -34.21 -15.49 -6.82
CA ALA A 118 -33.81 -16.72 -6.16
C ALA A 118 -34.66 -17.91 -6.66
N THR A 119 -34.04 -18.79 -7.45
CA THR A 119 -34.56 -20.16 -7.66
C THR A 119 -33.61 -21.11 -6.96
N GLY A 120 -34.00 -21.61 -5.79
CA GLY A 120 -33.21 -22.57 -5.03
C GLY A 120 -33.29 -23.97 -5.64
N MET A 121 -32.14 -24.54 -6.00
CA MET A 121 -32.03 -25.98 -6.29
C MET A 121 -31.72 -26.70 -4.96
N GLN A 122 -32.63 -27.55 -4.50
CA GLN A 122 -32.41 -28.47 -3.38
C GLN A 122 -31.65 -29.72 -3.87
N TYR A 123 -30.58 -30.10 -3.16
CA TYR A 123 -29.91 -31.38 -3.34
C TYR A 123 -30.26 -32.30 -2.17
N SER A 124 -30.93 -33.42 -2.44
CA SER A 124 -31.08 -34.53 -1.50
C SER A 124 -30.08 -35.63 -1.86
N TYR A 125 -29.19 -35.97 -0.93
CA TYR A 125 -28.34 -37.16 -1.04
C TYR A 125 -28.96 -38.30 -0.23
N THR A 126 -29.01 -39.50 -0.80
CA THR A 126 -29.33 -40.73 -0.07
C THR A 126 -28.04 -41.48 0.20
N VAL A 127 -27.65 -41.57 1.47
CA VAL A 127 -26.44 -42.29 1.90
C VAL A 127 -26.72 -43.79 1.86
N THR A 128 -26.14 -44.53 0.92
CA THR A 128 -26.11 -46.00 0.98
C THR A 128 -24.94 -46.43 1.85
N ALA A 129 -25.26 -46.90 3.06
CA ALA A 129 -24.30 -47.44 4.02
C ALA A 129 -23.66 -48.72 3.47
N THR A 130 -22.35 -48.70 3.24
CA THR A 130 -21.58 -49.92 2.98
C THR A 130 -20.56 -50.11 4.11
N LYS A 131 -20.87 -51.13 4.90
CA LYS A 131 -20.26 -51.61 6.15
C LYS A 131 -18.84 -52.15 5.96
N LYS A 132 -17.86 -51.68 6.76
CA LYS A 132 -16.91 -52.50 7.54
C LYS A 132 -15.87 -51.66 8.32
N GLU A 133 -16.04 -51.64 9.64
CA GLU A 133 -14.98 -51.66 10.67
C GLU A 133 -14.24 -53.04 10.64
N PRO A 134 -13.05 -53.27 11.28
CA PRO A 134 -12.65 -52.67 12.56
C PRO A 134 -11.15 -52.38 12.83
N SER A 135 -10.97 -51.51 13.85
CA SER A 135 -10.04 -51.58 15.00
C SER A 135 -8.50 -51.65 14.82
N LYS A 136 -7.75 -50.69 15.38
CA LYS A 136 -7.19 -50.75 16.76
C LYS A 136 -6.28 -49.56 17.13
N GLU A 137 -6.49 -49.08 18.37
CA GLU A 137 -5.53 -48.58 19.38
C GLU A 137 -4.80 -47.22 19.22
N THR A 138 -5.19 -46.26 20.07
CA THR A 138 -4.39 -45.16 20.65
C THR A 138 -3.44 -45.73 21.74
N PRO A 139 -2.31 -45.07 22.10
CA PRO A 139 -2.37 -43.92 23.01
C PRO A 139 -1.40 -42.76 22.69
N GLU A 140 -1.80 -41.59 23.19
CA GLU A 140 -1.04 -40.45 23.73
C GLU A 140 0.40 -40.15 23.27
N GLY A 141 0.64 -38.89 22.86
CA GLY A 141 2.01 -38.35 22.80
C GLY A 141 2.14 -37.03 22.03
N GLU A 142 2.10 -35.93 22.79
CA GLU A 142 2.76 -34.63 22.61
C GLU A 142 3.13 -34.05 21.21
N LYS A 143 2.66 -32.79 21.04
CA LYS A 143 3.34 -31.59 20.50
C LYS A 143 4.41 -31.77 19.40
N GLY A 144 4.12 -31.19 18.23
CA GLY A 144 5.16 -30.75 17.29
C GLY A 144 4.59 -30.36 15.93
N GLY A 145 4.21 -29.09 15.76
CA GLY A 145 3.86 -28.55 14.46
C GLY A 145 5.09 -28.48 13.54
N GLY A 146 5.14 -29.36 12.54
CA GLY A 146 6.11 -29.30 11.44
C GLY A 146 5.40 -28.89 10.16
N TYR A 147 5.83 -27.78 9.56
CA TYR A 147 5.40 -27.38 8.22
C TYR A 147 6.34 -28.01 7.19
N SER A 148 5.83 -28.85 6.30
CA SER A 148 6.55 -29.32 5.12
C SER A 148 6.15 -28.47 3.91
N TYR A 149 7.14 -28.08 3.10
CA TYR A 149 6.92 -27.52 1.77
C TYR A 149 7.72 -28.35 0.77
N THR A 150 7.02 -28.94 -0.19
CA THR A 150 7.62 -29.65 -1.32
C THR A 150 7.71 -28.68 -2.48
N ILE A 151 8.94 -28.40 -2.95
CA ILE A 151 9.20 -27.66 -4.18
C ILE A 151 9.48 -28.71 -5.25
N SER A 152 8.61 -28.80 -6.25
CA SER A 152 8.80 -29.64 -7.43
C SER A 152 9.51 -28.84 -8.53
N PHE A 153 10.51 -29.47 -9.15
CA PHE A 153 11.24 -28.94 -10.31
C PHE A 153 10.44 -29.13 -11.60
#